data_AF-A0A3S2BZY5-F1
#
_entry.id   AF-A0A3S2BZY5-F1
#
_cell.length_a   1.000
_cell.length_b   1.000
_cell.length_c   1.000
_cell.angle_alpha   90.00
_cell.angle_beta   90.00
_cell.angle_gamma   90.00
#
_symmetry.space_group_name_H-M   'P 1'
#
loop_
_entity.id
_entity.type
_entity.pdbx_description
1 polymer ?
#
loop_
_entity_poly.entity_id
_entity_poly.type
_entity_poly.pdbx_seq_one_letter_code
_entity_poly.pdbx_strand_id
1 'polypeptide(L)'
;DCELLAWWLADLVLAQSLRWPRPLPLLMALAFAPAFRAEAGGTRLRPGGEAFERALCLALVQAAADACRLAAELSRRAERLIAVAPKLRAKGAGDVIQRLLDDDAVSGSLTTKSLSRFAARRLFDRLQQLDAVRELSGRTTFRLFGL
;
A
#
# COMPACT_ATOMS: atom_id res chain seq x y z
N ASP A 1 -24.84 -6.11 7.02
CA ASP A 1 -24.11 -4.93 6.51
C ASP A 1 -22.78 -4.58 7.20
N CYS A 2 -22.36 -5.26 8.28
CA CYS A 2 -21.10 -4.93 8.98
C CYS A 2 -19.92 -5.87 8.69
N GLU A 3 -19.98 -6.66 7.62
CA GLU A 3 -18.99 -7.73 7.38
C GLU A 3 -17.57 -7.19 7.15
N LEU A 4 -17.41 -6.12 6.37
CA LEU A 4 -16.11 -5.50 6.15
C LEU A 4 -15.50 -4.94 7.43
N LEU A 5 -16.34 -4.36 8.29
CA LEU A 5 -15.91 -3.89 9.60
C LEU A 5 -15.42 -5.06 10.47
N ALA A 6 -16.09 -6.22 10.41
CA ALA A 6 -15.67 -7.41 11.15
C ALA A 6 -14.28 -7.91 10.68
N TRP A 7 -14.02 -7.91 9.37
CA TRP A 7 -12.69 -8.26 8.84
C TRP A 7 -11.61 -7.26 9.26
N TRP A 8 -11.91 -5.96 9.25
CA TRP A 8 -10.98 -4.95 9.73
C TRP A 8 -10.69 -5.07 11.23
N LEU A 9 -11.71 -5.38 12.03
CA LEU A 9 -11.54 -5.66 13.47
C LEU A 9 -10.74 -6.95 13.69
N ALA A 10 -10.87 -7.96 12.83
CA ALA A 10 -10.06 -9.17 12.92
C ALA A 10 -8.56 -8.87 12.75
N ASP A 11 -8.20 -7.99 11.80
CA ASP A 11 -6.81 -7.52 11.64
C ASP A 11 -6.32 -6.74 12.89
N LEU A 12 -7.20 -5.95 13.51
CA LEU A 12 -6.89 -5.26 14.77
C LEU A 12 -6.65 -6.23 15.92
N VAL A 13 -7.51 -7.24 16.09
CA VAL A 13 -7.37 -8.28 17.13
C VAL A 13 -6.10 -9.09 16.90
N LEU A 14 -5.79 -9.42 15.64
CA LEU A 14 -4.54 -10.10 15.27
C LEU A 14 -3.32 -9.27 15.69
N ALA A 15 -3.31 -7.97 15.37
CA ALA A 15 -2.25 -7.06 15.74
C ALA A 15 -2.09 -6.94 17.27
N GLN A 16 -3.19 -6.86 18.02
CA GLN A 16 -3.16 -6.83 19.48
C GLN A 16 -2.59 -8.14 20.07
N SER A 17 -3.05 -9.28 19.55
CA SER A 17 -2.62 -10.61 19.99
C SER A 17 -1.13 -10.85 19.75
N LEU A 18 -0.61 -10.35 18.62
CA LEU A 18 0.80 -10.42 18.25
C LEU A 18 1.63 -9.23 18.75
N ARG A 19 1.02 -8.29 19.48
CA ARG A 19 1.65 -7.07 20.02
C ARG A 19 2.33 -6.20 18.96
N TRP A 20 1.71 -6.12 17.79
CA TRP A 20 2.16 -5.24 16.72
C TRP A 20 1.77 -3.78 17.02
N PRO A 21 2.64 -2.81 16.69
CA PRO A 21 2.37 -1.40 16.96
C PRO A 21 1.24 -0.82 16.09
N ARG A 22 0.98 -1.43 14.93
CA ARG A 22 -0.09 -1.06 14.00
C ARG A 22 -0.71 -2.31 13.36
N PRO A 23 -2.02 -2.30 13.06
CA PRO A 23 -2.64 -3.39 12.31
C PRO A 23 -2.20 -3.37 10.84
N LEU A 24 -2.02 -4.57 10.28
CA LEU A 24 -1.81 -4.78 8.86
C LEU A 24 -3.09 -5.41 8.27
N PRO A 25 -3.57 -4.97 7.09
CA PRO A 25 -4.82 -5.46 6.51
C PRO A 25 -4.65 -6.85 5.86
N LEU A 26 -4.28 -7.87 6.63
CA LEU A 26 -4.00 -9.22 6.13
C LEU A 26 -5.28 -9.98 5.80
N LEU A 27 -6.31 -9.84 6.62
CA LEU A 27 -7.58 -10.52 6.47
C LEU A 27 -8.59 -9.68 5.69
N MET A 28 -8.65 -8.37 5.95
CA MET A 28 -9.53 -7.44 5.24
C MET A 28 -9.22 -7.39 3.75
N ALA A 29 -7.94 -7.41 3.35
CA ALA A 29 -7.56 -7.46 1.93
C ALA A 29 -8.02 -8.75 1.25
N LEU A 30 -8.26 -9.82 2.02
CA LEU A 30 -8.67 -11.13 1.52
C LEU A 30 -10.14 -11.46 1.74
N ALA A 31 -10.94 -10.56 2.32
CA ALA A 31 -12.35 -10.80 2.68
C ALA A 31 -13.19 -11.37 1.52
N PHE A 32 -12.86 -10.98 0.28
CA PHE A 32 -13.49 -11.43 -0.96
C PHE A 32 -12.56 -12.22 -1.88
N ALA A 33 -11.42 -12.69 -1.37
CA ALA A 33 -10.48 -13.47 -2.13
C ALA A 33 -11.11 -14.81 -2.58
N PRO A 34 -10.67 -15.35 -3.73
CA PRO A 34 -11.13 -16.66 -4.21
C PRO A 34 -10.95 -17.79 -3.19
N ALA A 35 -9.99 -17.66 -2.27
CA ALA A 35 -9.74 -18.61 -1.18
C ALA A 35 -10.96 -18.85 -0.26
N PHE A 36 -11.90 -17.89 -0.19
CA PHE A 36 -13.14 -18.03 0.57
C PHE A 36 -14.33 -18.50 -0.29
N ARG A 37 -14.09 -19.07 -1.47
CA ARG A 37 -15.15 -19.72 -2.28
C ARG A 37 -14.96 -21.23 -2.22
N ALA A 38 -16.06 -21.96 -2.07
CA ALA A 38 -16.04 -23.41 -2.23
C ALA A 38 -15.60 -23.78 -3.66
N GLU A 39 -14.99 -24.96 -3.81
CA GLU A 39 -14.52 -25.46 -5.11
C GLU A 39 -15.65 -25.41 -6.18
N ALA A 40 -15.25 -25.22 -7.45
CA ALA A 40 -16.14 -25.09 -8.61
C ALA A 40 -17.11 -23.88 -8.60
N GLY A 41 -16.69 -22.74 -8.04
CA GLY A 41 -17.49 -21.51 -8.10
C GLY A 41 -18.67 -21.50 -7.13
N GLY A 42 -18.59 -22.31 -6.07
CA GLY A 42 -19.63 -22.45 -5.06
C GLY A 42 -19.79 -21.22 -4.16
N THR A 43 -20.73 -21.35 -3.21
CA THR A 43 -21.08 -20.29 -2.25
C THR A 43 -19.85 -19.87 -1.42
N ARG A 44 -19.78 -18.57 -1.10
CA ARG A 44 -18.73 -18.04 -0.23
C ARG A 44 -18.78 -18.71 1.14
N LEU A 45 -17.65 -19.23 1.58
CA LEU A 45 -17.46 -19.79 2.92
C LEU A 45 -17.81 -18.71 3.94
N ARG A 46 -18.62 -19.09 4.93
CA ARG A 46 -19.05 -18.20 6.00
C ARG A 46 -18.45 -18.65 7.33
N PRO A 47 -18.21 -17.71 8.26
CA PRO A 47 -17.87 -18.07 9.63
C PRO A 47 -18.83 -19.12 10.19
N GLY A 48 -18.29 -20.13 10.89
CA GLY A 48 -19.06 -21.27 11.42
C GLY A 48 -19.27 -22.43 10.45
N GLY A 49 -18.87 -22.31 9.18
CA GLY A 49 -18.81 -23.46 8.26
C GLY A 49 -17.54 -24.29 8.44
N GLU A 50 -17.64 -25.61 8.23
CA GLU A 50 -16.55 -26.58 8.44
C GLU A 50 -15.25 -26.23 7.69
N ALA A 51 -15.36 -25.71 6.47
CA ALA A 51 -14.20 -25.35 5.65
C ALA A 51 -13.65 -23.94 5.94
N PHE A 52 -14.33 -23.11 6.72
CA PHE A 52 -13.99 -21.70 6.88
C PHE A 52 -12.67 -21.49 7.63
N GLU A 53 -12.45 -22.20 8.72
CA GLU A 53 -11.23 -22.06 9.53
C GLU A 53 -9.98 -22.44 8.74
N ARG A 54 -10.05 -23.54 7.98
CA ARG A 54 -8.97 -23.97 7.10
C ARG A 54 -8.69 -22.92 6.01
N ALA A 55 -9.73 -22.41 5.37
CA ALA A 55 -9.59 -21.36 4.35
C ALA A 55 -8.97 -20.08 4.93
N LEU A 56 -9.37 -19.70 6.15
CA LEU A 56 -8.83 -18.55 6.87
C LEU A 56 -7.33 -18.72 7.15
N CYS A 57 -6.90 -19.88 7.66
CA CYS A 57 -5.49 -20.15 7.92
C CYS A 57 -4.64 -20.08 6.64
N LEU A 58 -5.11 -20.68 5.54
CA LEU A 58 -4.40 -20.63 4.26
C LEU A 58 -4.33 -19.21 3.70
N ALA A 59 -5.44 -18.48 3.74
CA ALA A 59 -5.51 -17.08 3.34
C ALA A 59 -4.53 -16.22 4.14
N LEU A 60 -4.48 -16.38 5.46
CA LEU A 60 -3.56 -15.63 6.32
C LEU A 60 -2.09 -15.91 6.01
N VAL A 61 -1.70 -17.16 5.79
CA VAL A 61 -0.32 -17.51 5.40
C VAL A 61 0.04 -16.87 4.06
N GLN A 62 -0.87 -16.90 3.09
CA GLN A 62 -0.66 -16.26 1.79
C GLN A 62 -0.53 -14.73 1.93
N ALA A 63 -1.42 -14.08 2.67
CA ALA A 63 -1.34 -12.63 2.94
C ALA A 63 -0.04 -12.24 3.63
N ALA A 64 0.42 -13.03 4.61
CA ALA A 64 1.68 -12.77 5.29
C ALA A 64 2.88 -12.87 4.33
N ALA A 65 2.92 -13.89 3.47
CA ALA A 65 3.95 -14.02 2.45
C ALA A 65 3.92 -12.84 1.45
N ASP A 66 2.74 -12.41 1.02
CA ASP A 66 2.55 -11.29 0.11
C ASP A 66 2.97 -9.96 0.74
N ALA A 67 2.63 -9.74 2.01
CA ALA A 67 3.05 -8.57 2.78
C ALA A 67 4.58 -8.51 2.92
N CYS A 68 5.25 -9.63 3.21
CA CYS A 68 6.71 -9.70 3.26
C CYS A 68 7.36 -9.37 1.91
N ARG A 69 6.81 -9.90 0.81
CA ARG A 69 7.30 -9.59 -0.55
C ARG A 69 7.11 -8.12 -0.88
N LEU A 70 5.96 -7.55 -0.55
CA LEU A 70 5.67 -6.13 -0.74
C LEU A 70 6.62 -5.25 0.08
N ALA A 71 6.85 -5.59 1.35
CA ALA A 71 7.79 -4.87 2.21
C ALA A 71 9.22 -4.86 1.65
N ALA A 72 9.70 -6.00 1.13
CA ALA A 72 11.02 -6.09 0.51
C ALA A 72 11.13 -5.22 -0.76
N GLU A 73 10.07 -5.17 -1.57
CA GLU A 73 10.01 -4.29 -2.74
C GLU A 73 9.99 -2.81 -2.33
N LEU A 74 9.14 -2.43 -1.37
CA LEU A 74 9.07 -1.06 -0.86
C LEU A 74 10.38 -0.60 -0.24
N SER A 75 11.09 -1.47 0.49
CA SER A 75 12.42 -1.16 1.06
C SER A 75 13.41 -0.77 -0.04
N ARG A 76 13.52 -1.57 -1.11
CA ARG A 76 14.41 -1.27 -2.25
C ARG A 76 14.05 0.05 -2.93
N ARG A 77 12.75 0.33 -3.08
CA ARG A 77 12.30 1.59 -3.70
C ARG A 77 12.54 2.80 -2.80
N ALA A 78 12.34 2.66 -1.50
CA ALA A 78 12.66 3.70 -0.52
C ALA A 78 14.17 4.01 -0.52
N GLU A 79 15.03 2.98 -0.52
CA GLU A 79 16.49 3.15 -0.63
C GLU A 79 16.87 3.90 -1.91
N ARG A 80 16.23 3.55 -3.04
CA ARG A 80 16.44 4.25 -4.31
C ARG A 80 15.98 5.70 -4.27
N LEU A 81 14.83 5.98 -3.67
CA LEU A 81 14.33 7.34 -3.48
C LEU A 81 15.30 8.18 -2.66
N ILE A 82 15.82 7.62 -1.56
CA ILE A 82 16.83 8.27 -0.70
C ILE A 82 18.12 8.53 -1.49
N ALA A 83 18.59 7.55 -2.27
CA ALA A 83 19.81 7.66 -3.06
C ALA A 83 19.73 8.73 -4.17
N VAL A 84 18.54 9.03 -4.70
CA VAL A 84 18.36 10.10 -5.70
C VAL A 84 18.17 11.48 -5.09
N ALA A 85 17.94 11.59 -3.77
CA ALA A 85 17.70 12.87 -3.09
C ALA A 85 18.75 13.95 -3.41
N PRO A 86 20.07 13.67 -3.41
CA PRO A 86 21.09 14.68 -3.72
C PRO A 86 21.06 15.18 -5.17
N LYS A 87 20.38 14.47 -6.07
CA LYS A 87 20.24 14.84 -7.50
C LYS A 87 19.11 15.85 -7.72
N LEU A 88 18.28 16.11 -6.71
CA LEU A 88 17.14 17.01 -6.80
C LEU A 88 17.56 18.42 -6.37
N ARG A 89 17.39 19.40 -7.27
CA ARG A 89 17.75 20.81 -7.02
C ARG A 89 16.55 21.68 -6.64
N ALA A 90 15.35 21.12 -6.62
CA ALA A 90 14.14 21.88 -6.34
C ALA A 90 14.05 22.25 -4.85
N LYS A 91 13.72 23.52 -4.57
CA LYS A 91 13.38 23.96 -3.22
C LYS A 91 12.14 23.20 -2.74
N GLY A 92 12.22 22.57 -1.57
CA GLY A 92 11.14 21.71 -1.04
C GLY A 92 11.16 20.25 -1.51
N ALA A 93 12.20 19.80 -2.23
CA ALA A 93 12.32 18.39 -2.63
C ALA A 93 12.39 17.45 -1.42
N GLY A 94 13.00 17.88 -0.31
CA GLY A 94 13.05 17.12 0.94
C GLY A 94 11.65 16.78 1.48
N ASP A 95 10.74 17.76 1.48
CA ASP A 95 9.34 17.55 1.93
C ASP A 95 8.63 16.49 1.08
N VAL A 96 8.86 16.50 -0.24
CA VAL A 96 8.27 15.53 -1.16
C VAL A 96 8.83 14.13 -0.93
N ILE A 97 10.14 14.01 -0.66
CA ILE A 97 10.77 12.73 -0.33
C ILE A 97 10.18 12.17 0.96
N GLN A 98 10.08 12.98 2.03
CA GLN A 98 9.49 12.53 3.29
C GLN A 98 8.05 12.09 3.08
N ARG A 99 7.25 12.88 2.33
CA ARG A 99 5.87 12.52 2.00
C ARG A 99 5.74 11.18 1.27
N LEU A 100 6.65 10.88 0.34
CA LEU A 100 6.68 9.60 -0.38
C LEU A 100 7.13 8.41 0.49
N LEU A 101 7.83 8.67 1.60
CA LEU A 101 8.20 7.65 2.59
C LEU A 101 7.08 7.43 3.62
N ASP A 102 6.29 8.46 3.89
CA ASP A 102 5.23 8.45 4.90
C ASP A 102 3.84 8.03 4.35
N ASP A 103 3.52 8.41 3.11
CA ASP A 103 2.21 8.20 2.48
C ASP A 103 2.31 7.19 1.30
N ASP A 104 1.30 6.32 1.16
CA ASP A 104 1.21 5.35 0.06
C ASP A 104 1.12 6.01 -1.33
N ALA A 105 0.53 7.21 -1.39
CA ALA A 105 0.34 7.96 -2.63
C ALA A 105 0.37 9.48 -2.37
N VAL A 106 1.16 10.18 -3.19
CA VAL A 106 1.32 11.64 -3.16
C VAL A 106 0.82 12.25 -4.46
N SER A 107 0.10 13.37 -4.35
CA SER A 107 -0.37 14.12 -5.51
C SER A 107 0.79 14.71 -6.32
N GLY A 108 0.80 14.47 -7.64
CA GLY A 108 1.74 15.07 -8.57
C GLY A 108 1.66 16.60 -8.67
N SER A 109 0.57 17.18 -8.16
CA SER A 109 0.35 18.62 -8.08
C SER A 109 0.38 19.14 -6.64
N LEU A 110 1.05 18.43 -5.73
CA LEU A 110 1.26 18.86 -4.34
C LEU A 110 1.77 20.31 -4.30
N THR A 111 1.15 21.13 -3.45
CA THR A 111 1.59 22.50 -3.20
C THR A 111 1.98 22.68 -1.75
N THR A 112 3.17 23.21 -1.52
CA THR A 112 3.65 23.60 -0.19
C THR A 112 4.07 25.06 -0.20
N LYS A 113 4.47 25.60 0.96
CA LYS A 113 4.97 26.99 1.06
C LYS A 113 6.17 27.25 0.15
N SER A 114 6.97 26.23 -0.15
CA SER A 114 8.19 26.32 -0.97
C SER A 114 8.09 25.66 -2.34
N LEU A 115 6.99 24.96 -2.64
CA LEU A 115 6.82 24.17 -3.85
C LEU A 115 5.47 24.50 -4.52
N SER A 116 5.52 25.12 -5.69
CA SER A 116 4.34 25.39 -6.51
C SER A 116 3.89 24.13 -7.26
N ARG A 117 2.63 24.08 -7.71
CA ARG A 117 2.08 22.96 -8.50
C ARG A 117 2.90 22.64 -9.76
N PHE A 118 3.50 23.66 -10.39
CA PHE A 118 4.33 23.49 -11.58
C PHE A 118 5.71 22.93 -11.24
N ALA A 119 6.30 23.39 -10.13
CA ALA A 119 7.55 22.85 -9.63
C ALA A 119 7.40 21.40 -9.16
N ALA A 120 6.30 21.07 -8.48
CA ALA A 120 5.97 19.70 -8.07
C ALA A 120 5.86 18.78 -9.29
N ARG A 121 5.13 19.19 -10.34
CA ARG A 121 5.00 18.38 -11.55
C ARG A 121 6.36 18.06 -12.19
N ARG A 122 7.22 19.06 -12.36
CA ARG A 122 8.60 18.87 -12.87
C ARG A 122 9.44 17.98 -11.97
N LEU A 123 9.27 18.11 -10.65
CA LEU A 123 9.98 17.28 -9.68
C LEU A 123 9.55 15.81 -9.78
N PHE A 124 8.25 15.52 -9.87
CA PHE A 124 7.75 14.17 -10.07
C PHE A 124 8.15 13.58 -11.42
N ASP A 125 8.11 14.37 -12.50
CA ASP A 125 8.61 13.93 -13.80
C ASP A 125 10.11 13.57 -13.71
N ARG A 126 10.90 14.35 -12.97
CA ARG A 126 12.31 14.05 -12.72
C ARG A 126 12.52 12.80 -11.87
N LEU A 127 11.74 12.60 -10.82
CA LEU A 127 11.79 11.40 -9.99
C LEU A 127 11.43 10.14 -10.79
N GLN A 128 10.45 10.24 -11.70
CA GLN A 128 10.08 9.15 -12.60
C GLN A 128 11.18 8.84 -13.62
N GLN A 129 11.85 9.86 -14.18
CA GLN A 129 13.03 9.67 -15.05
C GLN A 129 14.21 9.00 -14.34
N LEU A 130 14.34 9.22 -13.03
CA LEU A 130 15.34 8.55 -12.19
C LEU A 130 14.85 7.17 -11.71
N ASP A 131 13.61 6.80 -12.06
CA ASP A 131 12.94 5.56 -11.70
C ASP A 131 12.94 5.35 -10.18
N ALA A 132 12.69 6.46 -9.46
CA ALA A 132 12.58 6.54 -8.01
C ALA A 132 11.13 6.52 -7.51
N VAL A 133 10.17 6.77 -8.40
CA VAL A 133 8.72 6.72 -8.13
C VAL A 133 7.99 6.18 -9.34
N ARG A 134 6.80 5.62 -9.12
CA ARG A 134 5.86 5.23 -10.17
C ARG A 134 4.61 6.09 -10.15
N GLU A 135 3.99 6.20 -11.31
CA GLU A 135 2.66 6.77 -11.48
C GLU A 135 1.61 5.68 -11.16
N LEU A 136 0.61 6.02 -10.35
CA LEU A 136 -0.37 5.05 -9.81
C LEU A 136 -1.76 5.16 -10.43
N SER A 137 -2.11 6.29 -11.04
CA SER A 137 -3.48 6.58 -11.46
C SER A 137 -3.81 6.14 -12.88
N GLY A 138 -2.82 5.88 -13.73
CA GLY A 138 -2.99 5.55 -15.15
C GLY A 138 -3.56 6.70 -15.99
N ARG A 139 -3.52 7.94 -15.50
CA ARG A 139 -4.17 9.11 -16.11
C ARG A 139 -3.16 10.17 -16.54
N THR A 140 -3.56 11.02 -17.49
CA THR A 140 -2.76 12.14 -17.98
C THR A 140 -2.85 13.38 -17.07
N THR A 141 -3.91 13.48 -16.25
CA THR A 141 -4.18 14.56 -15.29
C THR A 141 -4.48 14.00 -13.90
N PHE A 142 -4.32 14.84 -12.86
CA PHE A 142 -4.51 14.44 -11.45
C PHE A 142 -3.74 13.17 -11.04
N ARG A 143 -2.48 13.10 -11.48
CA ARG A 143 -1.60 11.95 -11.27
C ARG A 143 -1.26 11.78 -9.80
N LEU A 144 -1.29 10.53 -9.34
CA LEU A 144 -0.77 10.12 -8.04
C LEU A 144 0.54 9.37 -8.26
N PHE A 145 1.49 9.60 -7.37
CA PHE A 145 2.79 8.96 -7.39
C PHE A 145 3.05 8.24 -6.08
N GLY A 146 3.76 7.14 -6.13
CA GLY A 146 4.20 6.42 -4.94
C GLY A 146 5.44 5.60 -5.23
N LEU A 147 5.88 4.85 -4.23
CA LEU A 147 6.95 3.87 -4.38
C LEU A 147 6.48 2.71 -5.23
#